data_AF-A0A3D3RKY8-F1
#
_entry.id   AF-A0A3D3RKY8-F1
#
_cell.length_a   1.000
_cell.length_b   1.000
_cell.length_c   1.000
_cell.angle_alpha   90.00
_cell.angle_beta   90.00
_cell.angle_gamma   90.00
#
_symmetry.space_group_name_H-M   'P 1'
#
loop_
_entity.id
_entity.type
_entity.pdbx_description
1 polymer ?
#
loop_
_entity_poly.entity_id
_entity_poly.type
_entity_poly.pdbx_seq_one_letter_code
_entity_poly.pdbx_strand_id
1 'polypeptide(L)' 'MQGIIEILREEHDEILKFIVELRGKCVDFMEHDTMDMEYFRNAVSFIRNFADKAHHQKEEKILFQA' A
#
# COMPACT_ATOMS: atom_id res chain seq x y z
N MET A 1 -1.32 2.91 24.94
CA MET A 1 -0.36 3.08 23.83
C MET A 1 -0.56 1.90 22.92
N GLN A 2 -0.85 2.14 21.64
CA GLN A 2 -1.16 1.06 20.70
C GLN A 2 0.09 0.18 20.48
N GLY A 3 -0.09 -1.13 20.43
CA GLY A 3 1.03 -2.07 20.26
C GLY A 3 1.52 -2.11 18.80
N ILE A 4 2.78 -2.48 18.58
CA ILE A 4 3.36 -2.53 17.21
C ILE A 4 2.57 -3.43 16.27
N ILE A 5 2.06 -4.56 16.76
CA ILE A 5 1.22 -5.48 15.98
C ILE A 5 -0.10 -4.83 15.55
N GLU A 6 -0.71 -4.04 16.42
CA GLU A 6 -1.98 -3.36 16.13
C GLU A 6 -1.76 -2.27 15.09
N ILE A 7 -0.68 -1.49 15.21
CA ILE A 7 -0.26 -0.50 14.21
C ILE A 7 -0.04 -1.16 12.84
N LEU A 8 0.73 -2.26 12.79
CA LEU A 8 1.01 -2.96 11.53
C LEU A 8 -0.27 -3.54 10.89
N ARG A 9 -1.22 -4.02 11.71
CA ARG A 9 -2.54 -4.46 11.24
C ARG A 9 -3.34 -3.33 10.61
N GLU A 10 -3.39 -2.17 11.25
CA GLU A 10 -4.11 -1.01 10.68
C GLU A 10 -3.47 -0.56 9.37
N GLU A 11 -2.14 -0.58 9.26
CA GLU A 11 -1.45 -0.27 8.00
C GLU A 11 -1.72 -1.30 6.90
N HIS A 12 -1.82 -2.58 7.25
CA HIS A 12 -2.29 -3.60 6.32
C HIS A 12 -3.71 -3.33 5.83
N ASP A 13 -4.63 -2.90 6.69
CA ASP A 13 -5.99 -2.57 6.27
C ASP A 13 -6.00 -1.43 5.23
N GLU A 14 -5.14 -0.41 5.38
CA GLU A 14 -4.98 0.66 4.40
C GLU A 14 -4.34 0.17 3.08
N ILE A 15 -3.31 -0.67 3.16
CA ILE A 15 -2.66 -1.27 1.99
C ILE A 15 -3.66 -2.14 1.21
N LEU A 16 -4.48 -2.92 1.91
CA LEU A 16 -5.48 -3.78 1.28
C LEU A 16 -6.57 -2.99 0.57
N LYS A 17 -7.09 -1.91 1.18
CA LYS A 17 -8.04 -0.98 0.53
C LYS A 17 -7.45 -0.40 -0.75
N PHE A 18 -6.22 0.10 -0.69
CA PHE A 18 -5.51 0.63 -1.84
C PHE A 18 -5.35 -0.42 -2.97
N ILE A 19 -5.01 -1.67 -2.65
CA ILE A 19 -4.83 -2.74 -3.65
C ILE A 19 -6.14 -3.03 -4.39
N VAL A 20 -7.29 -2.98 -3.71
CA VAL A 20 -8.59 -3.18 -4.34
C VAL A 20 -8.87 -2.08 -5.36
N GLU A 21 -8.62 -0.82 -5.00
CA GLU A 21 -8.80 0.32 -5.92
C GLU A 21 -7.83 0.27 -7.11
N LEU A 22 -6.54 0.00 -6.84
CA LEU A 22 -5.52 -0.11 -7.89
C LEU A 22 -5.87 -1.22 -8.88
N ARG A 23 -6.38 -2.36 -8.39
CA ARG A 23 -6.85 -3.45 -9.25
C ARG A 23 -7.99 -2.99 -10.16
N GLY A 24 -8.95 -2.25 -9.63
CA GLY A 24 -10.04 -1.67 -10.43
C GLY A 24 -9.51 -0.78 -11.56
N LYS A 25 -8.58 0.13 -11.25
CA LYS A 25 -7.95 0.99 -12.25
C LYS A 25 -7.17 0.24 -13.31
N CYS A 26 -6.52 -0.87 -12.96
CA CYS A 26 -5.87 -1.75 -13.93
C CYS A 26 -6.88 -2.44 -14.86
N VAL A 27 -8.03 -2.88 -14.33
CA VAL A 27 -9.12 -3.47 -15.14
C VAL A 27 -9.69 -2.43 -16.09
N ASP A 28 -9.99 -1.22 -15.62
CA ASP A 28 -10.48 -0.11 -16.46
C ASP A 28 -9.52 0.19 -17.62
N PHE A 29 -8.21 0.18 -17.35
CA PHE A 29 -7.21 0.35 -18.40
C PHE A 29 -7.26 -0.78 -19.44
N MET A 30 -7.35 -2.03 -18.99
CA MET A 30 -7.38 -3.18 -19.91
C MET A 30 -8.66 -3.27 -20.74
N GLU A 31 -9.81 -2.91 -20.16
CA GLU A 31 -11.12 -3.04 -20.81
C GLU A 31 -11.51 -1.81 -21.63
N HIS A 32 -11.04 -0.63 -21.25
CA HIS A 32 -11.51 0.65 -21.79
C HIS A 32 -10.39 1.58 -22.28
N ASP A 33 -9.13 1.13 -22.27
CA ASP A 33 -7.93 1.92 -22.63
C ASP A 33 -7.89 3.28 -21.89
N THR A 34 -8.47 3.31 -20.69
CA THR A 34 -8.57 4.52 -19.87
C THR A 34 -7.44 4.54 -18.85
N MET A 35 -6.52 5.49 -18.99
CA MET A 35 -5.35 5.60 -18.13
C MET A 35 -5.33 6.91 -17.33
N ASP A 36 -5.53 6.78 -16.02
CA ASP A 36 -5.33 7.88 -15.07
C ASP A 36 -3.86 7.93 -14.64
N MET A 37 -3.05 8.63 -15.43
CA MET A 37 -1.60 8.75 -15.19
C MET A 37 -1.25 9.37 -13.84
N GLU A 38 -2.09 10.25 -13.31
CA GLU A 38 -1.85 10.85 -11.99
C GLU A 38 -2.08 9.82 -10.89
N TYR A 39 -3.20 9.10 -10.95
CA TYR A 39 -3.49 8.01 -10.02
C TYR A 39 -2.36 6.97 -9.99
N PHE A 40 -1.88 6.51 -11.16
CA PHE A 40 -0.81 5.52 -11.20
C PHE A 40 0.53 6.03 -10.64
N ARG A 41 0.86 7.32 -10.82
CA ARG A 41 2.04 7.91 -10.17
C ARG A 41 1.88 7.97 -8.66
N ASN A 42 0.70 8.33 -8.17
CA ASN A 42 0.39 8.34 -6.75
C ASN A 42 0.40 6.93 -6.16
N ALA A 43 -0.10 5.93 -6.89
CA ALA A 43 -0.04 4.51 -6.53
C ALA A 43 1.40 4.03 -6.36
N VAL A 44 2.29 4.36 -7.31
CA VAL A 44 3.72 4.04 -7.20
C VAL A 44 4.36 4.71 -5.98
N SER A 45 4.00 5.97 -5.69
CA SER A 45 4.47 6.68 -4.50
C SER A 45 4.00 6.02 -3.20
N PHE A 46 2.72 5.63 -3.13
CA PHE A 46 2.14 4.93 -1.98
C PHE A 46 2.86 3.61 -1.72
N ILE A 47 3.06 2.78 -2.75
CA ILE A 47 3.76 1.49 -2.62
C ILE A 47 5.17 1.69 -2.07
N ARG A 48 5.95 2.61 -2.65
CA ARG A 48 7.35 2.83 -2.26
C ARG A 48 7.50 3.43 -0.87
N ASN A 49 6.66 4.40 -0.54
CA ASN A 49 6.86 5.21 0.67
C ASN A 49 6.06 4.69 1.87
N PHE A 50 4.83 4.23 1.66
CA PHE A 50 3.97 3.75 2.74
C PHE A 50 4.13 2.25 2.97
N ALA A 51 3.85 1.41 1.95
CA ALA A 51 3.91 -0.04 2.13
C ALA A 51 5.34 -0.53 2.39
N ASP A 52 6.30 -0.07 1.59
CA ASP A 52 7.68 -0.54 1.71
C ASP A 52 8.45 0.22 2.79
N LYS A 53 8.81 1.48 2.52
CA LYS A 53 9.69 2.25 3.40
C LYS A 53 9.13 2.50 4.81
N ALA A 54 7.82 2.63 4.99
CA ALA A 54 7.25 2.87 6.32
C ALA A 54 6.84 1.55 6.99
N HIS A 55 5.96 0.78 6.36
CA HIS A 55 5.38 -0.42 6.94
C HIS A 55 6.40 -1.57 7.03
N HIS A 56 6.96 -2.06 5.91
CA HIS A 56 7.95 -3.16 5.97
C HIS A 56 9.19 -2.78 6.80
N GLN A 57 9.65 -1.52 6.74
CA GLN A 57 10.78 -1.10 7.56
C GLN A 57 10.51 -1.24 9.07
N LYS A 58 9.26 -1.08 9.53
CA LYS A 58 8.90 -1.35 10.93
C LYS A 58 8.93 -2.84 11.24
N GLU A 59 8.46 -3.67 10.31
CA GLU A 59 8.56 -5.11 10.47
C GLU A 59 10.03 -5.55 10.59
N GLU A 60 10.87 -5.16 9.63
CA GLU A 60 12.27 -5.54 9.55
C GLU A 60 13.13 -5.04 10.72
N LYS A 61 12.91 -3.79 11.16
CA LYS A 61 13.76 -3.15 12.18
C LYS A 61 13.25 -3.30 13.60
N ILE A 62 11.97 -3.64 13.78
CA ILE A 62 11.35 -3.68 15.10
C ILE A 62 10.77 -5.07 15.37
N LEU A 63 9.84 -5.53 14.53
CA LEU A 63 9.10 -6.76 14.83
C LEU A 63 9.97 -8.01 14.66
N PHE A 64 10.78 -8.08 13.60
CA PHE A 64 11.57 -9.26 13.25
C PHE A 64 12.94 -9.32 13.95
N GLN A 65 13.39 -8.22 14.58
CA GLN A 65 14.63 -8.20 15.37
C GLN A 65 14.47 -8.81 16.78
N ALA A 66 13.25 -9.23 17.14
CA ALA A 66 12.90 -9.75 18.45
C ALA A 66 13.18 -11.26 18.61
#